data_AF-A0A222FNW1-F1
#
_entry.id   AF-A0A222FNW1-F1
#
_cell.length_a   1.000
_cell.length_b   1.000
_cell.length_c   1.000
_cell.angle_alpha   90.00
_cell.angle_beta   90.00
_cell.angle_gamma   90.00
#
_symmetry.space_group_name_H-M   'P 1'
#
loop_
_entity.id
_entity.type
_entity.pdbx_description
1 polymer ?
#
loop_
_entity_poly.entity_id
_entity_poly.type
_entity_poly.pdbx_seq_one_letter_code
_entity_poly.pdbx_strand_id
1 'polypeptide(L)'
;MNKKMTIWWGYISEPILTTLIFLLILYAFDSAKVASVFRNSAIDIATYFSSIMLAGSIAFLWTFYSKSDTDFSRWLYVKGAFNTYLTAYVVAIGIYISLLVLLIFCSKIDYYLFTLFTFWFFILGLVNVYTFIRNIIDQLMLNMEFNRVNDRNP
;
A
#
# COMPACT_ATOMS: atom_id res chain seq x y z
N MET A 1 10.52 7.78 21.77
CA MET A 1 10.03 8.33 20.48
C MET A 1 8.50 8.39 20.52
N ASN A 2 7.88 9.52 20.19
CA ASN A 2 6.43 9.69 20.29
C ASN A 2 5.73 8.75 19.30
N LYS A 3 4.76 7.91 19.72
CA LYS A 3 4.08 6.89 18.88
C LYS A 3 3.58 7.44 17.53
N LYS A 4 3.09 8.69 17.53
CA LYS A 4 2.65 9.38 16.30
C LYS A 4 3.80 9.60 15.31
N MET A 5 4.98 9.94 15.80
CA MET A 5 6.17 10.22 14.99
C MET A 5 6.68 8.97 14.27
N THR A 6 6.59 7.79 14.91
CA THR A 6 6.94 6.51 14.28
C THR A 6 5.98 6.14 13.15
N ILE A 7 4.68 6.38 13.34
CA ILE A 7 3.65 6.11 12.33
C ILE A 7 3.85 7.04 11.12
N TRP A 8 4.05 8.34 11.35
CA TRP A 8 4.34 9.31 10.30
C TRP A 8 5.63 9.00 9.54
N TRP A 9 6.67 8.55 10.25
CA TRP A 9 7.91 8.14 9.62
C TRP A 9 7.73 6.95 8.67
N GLY A 10 6.88 5.99 9.02
CA GLY A 10 6.54 4.87 8.14
C GLY A 10 6.03 5.34 6.78
N TYR A 11 5.03 6.23 6.77
CA TYR A 11 4.44 6.74 5.54
C TYR A 11 5.35 7.70 4.76
N ILE A 12 6.21 8.48 5.42
CA ILE A 12 7.17 9.37 4.75
C ILE A 12 8.35 8.60 4.17
N SER A 13 8.73 7.49 4.79
CA SER A 13 9.84 6.65 4.31
C SER A 13 9.53 5.98 2.96
N GLU A 14 8.25 5.70 2.66
CA GLU A 14 7.82 5.08 1.40
C GLU A 14 8.13 5.96 0.16
N PRO A 15 7.73 7.25 0.10
CA PRO A 15 8.12 8.15 -0.98
C PRO A 15 9.64 8.37 -1.10
N ILE A 16 10.36 8.41 0.02
CA ILE A 16 11.82 8.57 -0.01
C ILE A 16 12.47 7.34 -0.65
N LEU A 17 12.11 6.14 -0.19
CA LEU A 17 12.61 4.90 -0.75
C LEU A 17 12.24 4.76 -2.23
N THR A 18 10.99 5.07 -2.58
CA THR A 18 10.51 5.11 -3.97
C THR A 18 11.37 6.01 -4.84
N THR A 19 11.66 7.23 -4.37
CA THR A 19 12.47 8.19 -5.10
C THR A 19 13.90 7.69 -5.30
N LEU A 20 14.50 7.08 -4.28
CA LEU A 20 15.84 6.50 -4.39
C LEU A 20 15.88 5.36 -5.41
N ILE A 21 14.91 4.44 -5.37
CA ILE A 21 14.80 3.33 -6.33
C ILE A 21 14.59 3.87 -7.75
N PHE A 22 13.70 4.83 -7.91
CA PHE A 22 13.41 5.46 -9.20
C PHE A 22 14.65 6.12 -9.80
N LEU A 23 15.37 6.93 -9.01
CA LEU A 23 16.61 7.58 -9.46
C LEU A 23 17.70 6.56 -9.78
N LEU A 24 17.82 5.48 -9.00
CA LEU A 24 18.76 4.40 -9.27
C LEU A 24 18.47 3.73 -10.63
N ILE A 25 17.20 3.47 -10.94
CA ILE A 25 16.79 2.88 -12.23
C ILE A 25 17.11 3.84 -13.38
N LEU A 26 16.78 5.14 -13.24
CA LEU A 26 17.09 6.13 -14.28
C LEU A 26 18.59 6.41 -14.43
N TYR A 27 19.39 6.19 -13.39
CA TYR A 27 20.84 6.28 -13.46
C TYR A 27 21.45 5.05 -14.16
N ALA A 28 20.91 3.85 -13.90
CA ALA A 28 21.43 2.61 -14.45
C ALA A 28 20.96 2.32 -15.89
N PHE A 29 19.79 2.82 -16.28
CA PHE A 29 19.16 2.53 -17.57
C PHE A 29 18.81 3.80 -18.34
N ASP A 30 18.78 3.70 -19.67
CA ASP A 30 18.30 4.76 -20.54
C ASP A 30 16.82 5.07 -20.24
N SER A 31 16.58 6.31 -19.80
CA SER A 31 15.26 6.74 -19.34
C SER A 31 14.19 6.73 -20.43
N ALA A 32 14.57 6.96 -21.71
CA ALA A 32 13.64 6.88 -22.83
C ALA A 32 13.24 5.43 -23.11
N LYS A 33 14.19 4.49 -23.00
CA LYS A 33 13.88 3.06 -23.11
C LYS A 33 13.01 2.57 -21.96
N VAL A 34 13.32 2.97 -20.72
CA VAL A 34 12.50 2.63 -19.54
C VAL A 34 11.07 3.13 -19.72
N ALA A 35 10.89 4.39 -20.13
CA ALA A 35 9.57 4.96 -20.36
C ALA A 35 8.81 4.21 -21.48
N SER A 36 9.47 3.89 -22.59
CA SER A 36 8.86 3.15 -23.70
C SER A 36 8.40 1.76 -23.26
N VAL A 37 9.26 0.99 -22.59
CA VAL A 37 8.93 -0.36 -22.09
C VAL A 37 7.79 -0.30 -21.09
N PHE A 38 7.89 0.60 -20.10
CA PHE A 38 6.88 0.73 -19.05
C PHE A 38 5.51 1.08 -19.63
N ARG A 39 5.47 2.01 -20.59
CA ARG A 39 4.23 2.39 -21.27
C ARG A 39 3.61 1.23 -22.04
N ASN A 40 4.42 0.47 -22.78
CA ASN A 40 3.95 -0.70 -23.53
C ASN A 40 3.36 -1.77 -22.60
N SER A 41 3.86 -1.88 -21.37
CA SER A 41 3.35 -2.79 -20.35
C SER A 41 2.28 -2.18 -19.44
N ALA A 42 1.90 -0.90 -19.62
CA ALA A 42 1.05 -0.19 -18.66
C ALA A 42 -0.32 -0.86 -18.46
N ILE A 43 -0.93 -1.37 -19.54
CA ILE A 43 -2.23 -2.06 -19.46
C ILE A 43 -2.14 -3.42 -18.76
N ASP A 44 -1.03 -4.14 -18.98
CA ASP A 44 -0.78 -5.42 -18.32
C ASP A 44 -0.53 -5.20 -16.83
N ILE A 45 0.24 -4.17 -16.47
CA ILE A 45 0.47 -3.78 -15.06
C ILE A 45 -0.84 -3.34 -14.41
N ALA A 46 -1.68 -2.58 -15.11
CA ALA A 46 -3.00 -2.19 -14.60
C ALA A 46 -3.85 -3.43 -14.27
N THR A 47 -3.88 -4.39 -15.20
CA THR A 47 -4.70 -5.59 -15.11
C THR A 47 -4.17 -6.57 -14.07
N TYR A 48 -2.91 -6.98 -14.17
CA TYR A 48 -2.36 -8.07 -13.38
C TYR A 48 -1.77 -7.65 -12.04
N PHE A 49 -1.47 -6.37 -11.85
CA PHE A 49 -0.92 -5.87 -10.59
C PHE A 49 -1.89 -4.91 -9.90
N SER A 50 -2.17 -3.75 -10.50
CA SER A 50 -2.88 -2.69 -9.81
C SER A 50 -4.32 -3.08 -9.44
N SER A 51 -5.04 -3.77 -10.34
CA SER A 51 -6.41 -4.21 -10.07
C SER A 51 -6.48 -5.28 -8.97
N ILE A 52 -5.54 -6.23 -8.97
CA ILE A 52 -5.45 -7.30 -7.97
C ILE A 52 -5.13 -6.72 -6.59
N MET A 53 -4.13 -5.83 -6.53
CA MET A 53 -3.76 -5.17 -5.28
C MET A 53 -4.87 -4.28 -4.73
N LEU A 54 -5.60 -3.58 -5.61
CA LEU A 54 -6.78 -2.81 -5.22
C LEU A 54 -7.88 -3.71 -4.64
N ALA A 55 -8.23 -4.79 -5.35
CA ALA A 55 -9.23 -5.75 -4.89
C ALA A 55 -8.84 -6.37 -3.54
N GLY A 56 -7.58 -6.76 -3.39
CA GLY A 56 -7.03 -7.25 -2.12
C GLY A 56 -7.16 -6.22 -0.99
N SER A 57 -6.77 -4.97 -1.26
CA SER A 57 -6.85 -3.88 -0.27
C SER A 57 -8.29 -3.63 0.20
N ILE A 58 -9.25 -3.63 -0.73
CA ILE A 58 -10.68 -3.50 -0.41
C ILE A 58 -11.18 -4.72 0.38
N ALA A 59 -10.80 -5.93 -0.02
CA ALA A 59 -11.22 -7.16 0.66
C ALA A 59 -10.71 -7.23 2.11
N PHE A 60 -9.48 -6.81 2.37
CA PHE A 60 -8.93 -6.73 3.73
C PHE A 60 -9.59 -5.63 4.55
N LEU A 61 -9.83 -4.44 3.96
CA LEU A 61 -10.61 -3.40 4.64
C LEU A 61 -12.01 -3.89 5.01
N TRP A 62 -12.70 -4.56 4.09
CA TRP A 62 -14.01 -5.13 4.34
C TRP A 62 -13.99 -6.18 5.45
N THR A 63 -12.98 -7.06 5.44
CA THR A 63 -12.80 -8.08 6.48
C THR A 63 -12.49 -7.47 7.85
N PHE A 64 -11.75 -6.36 7.88
CA PHE A 64 -11.51 -5.61 9.11
C PHE A 64 -12.78 -4.93 9.61
N TYR A 65 -13.52 -4.29 8.71
CA TYR A 65 -14.78 -3.61 9.01
C TYR A 65 -15.88 -4.57 9.48
N SER A 66 -16.01 -5.76 8.85
CA SER A 66 -17.03 -6.75 9.26
C SER A 66 -16.83 -7.30 10.68
N LYS A 67 -15.65 -7.06 11.28
CA LYS A 67 -15.33 -7.40 12.67
C LYS A 67 -15.42 -6.20 13.61
N SER A 68 -15.94 -5.05 13.18
CA SER A 68 -15.99 -3.81 13.98
C SER A 68 -16.69 -3.97 15.32
N ASP A 69 -17.65 -4.89 15.41
CA ASP A 69 -18.51 -5.06 16.59
C ASP A 69 -18.03 -6.18 17.53
N THR A 70 -16.88 -6.79 17.21
CA THR A 70 -16.28 -7.87 18.01
C THR A 70 -15.53 -7.34 19.23
N ASP A 71 -15.36 -8.19 20.25
CA ASP A 71 -14.56 -7.84 21.43
C ASP A 71 -13.09 -7.55 21.08
N PHE A 72 -12.56 -8.20 20.04
CA PHE A 72 -11.24 -7.88 19.49
C PHE A 72 -11.17 -6.44 18.97
N SER A 73 -12.18 -5.98 18.25
CA SER A 73 -12.26 -4.61 17.75
C SER A 73 -12.35 -3.60 18.91
N ARG A 74 -13.21 -3.86 19.90
CA ARG A 74 -13.28 -3.02 21.12
C ARG A 74 -11.93 -2.95 21.84
N TRP A 75 -11.25 -4.08 21.97
CA TRP A 75 -9.90 -4.14 22.55
C TRP A 75 -8.88 -3.33 21.74
N LEU A 76 -8.92 -3.41 20.40
CA LEU A 76 -8.10 -2.59 19.50
C LEU A 76 -8.34 -1.08 19.66
N TYR A 77 -9.60 -0.68 19.84
CA TYR A 77 -9.98 0.72 20.12
C TYR A 77 -9.37 1.20 21.44
N VAL A 78 -9.49 0.41 22.52
CA VAL A 78 -8.90 0.73 23.83
C VAL A 78 -7.37 0.83 23.74
N LYS A 79 -6.73 0.00 22.93
CA LYS A 79 -5.27 0.07 22.69
C LYS A 79 -4.84 1.21 21.74
N GLY A 80 -5.80 1.94 21.15
CA GLY A 80 -5.55 3.03 20.21
C GLY A 80 -4.97 2.57 18.86
N ALA A 81 -5.06 1.28 18.55
CA ALA A 81 -4.47 0.69 17.34
C ALA A 81 -5.46 0.65 16.16
N PHE A 82 -6.77 0.67 16.43
CA PHE A 82 -7.82 0.56 15.40
C PHE A 82 -7.63 1.56 14.25
N ASN A 83 -7.53 2.85 14.57
CA ASN A 83 -7.36 3.90 13.55
C ASN A 83 -6.06 3.75 12.75
N THR A 84 -5.01 3.16 13.33
CA THR A 84 -3.75 2.96 12.63
C THR A 84 -3.92 1.95 11.49
N TYR A 85 -4.60 0.83 11.75
CA TYR A 85 -4.90 -0.17 10.72
C TYR A 85 -5.92 0.33 9.70
N LEU A 86 -6.97 1.02 10.16
CA LEU A 86 -7.95 1.63 9.25
C LEU A 86 -7.28 2.59 8.26
N THR A 87 -6.43 3.49 8.77
CA THR A 87 -5.67 4.42 7.92
C THR A 87 -4.74 3.67 6.97
N ALA A 88 -4.05 2.63 7.42
CA ALA A 88 -3.18 1.83 6.55
C ALA A 88 -3.92 1.22 5.37
N TYR A 89 -5.10 0.64 5.60
CA TYR A 89 -5.93 0.07 4.54
C TYR A 89 -6.46 1.14 3.57
N VAL A 90 -6.93 2.27 4.09
CA VAL A 90 -7.41 3.38 3.26
C VAL A 90 -6.29 3.97 2.41
N VAL A 91 -5.09 4.13 2.96
CA VAL A 91 -3.92 4.62 2.21
C VAL A 91 -3.55 3.65 1.09
N ALA A 92 -3.51 2.34 1.35
CA ALA A 92 -3.24 1.33 0.32
C ALA A 92 -4.27 1.38 -0.82
N ILE A 93 -5.57 1.47 -0.48
CA ILE A 93 -6.64 1.64 -1.49
C ILE A 93 -6.41 2.90 -2.32
N GLY A 94 -6.11 4.03 -1.67
CA GLY A 94 -5.82 5.30 -2.35
C GLY A 94 -4.67 5.16 -3.34
N ILE A 95 -3.56 4.55 -2.93
CA ILE A 95 -2.41 4.28 -3.79
C ILE A 95 -2.83 3.41 -4.98
N TYR A 96 -3.49 2.28 -4.78
CA TYR A 96 -3.81 1.37 -5.90
C TYR A 96 -4.91 1.90 -6.83
N ILE A 97 -5.86 2.72 -6.34
CA ILE A 97 -6.81 3.44 -7.21
C ILE A 97 -6.07 4.46 -8.06
N SER A 98 -5.23 5.31 -7.45
CA SER A 98 -4.47 6.32 -8.18
C SER A 98 -3.54 5.68 -9.21
N LEU A 99 -2.84 4.59 -8.85
CA LEU A 99 -1.97 3.85 -9.75
C LEU A 99 -2.74 3.27 -10.94
N LEU A 100 -3.90 2.64 -10.69
CA LEU A 100 -4.73 2.07 -11.74
C LEU A 100 -5.16 3.13 -12.76
N VAL A 101 -5.64 4.27 -12.28
CA VAL A 101 -6.05 5.40 -13.12
C VAL A 101 -4.87 5.93 -13.93
N LEU A 102 -3.72 6.15 -13.30
CA LEU A 102 -2.51 6.62 -13.97
C LEU A 102 -2.05 5.65 -15.08
N LEU A 103 -2.05 4.34 -14.81
CA LEU A 103 -1.67 3.33 -15.80
C LEU A 103 -2.61 3.28 -17.00
N ILE A 104 -3.93 3.38 -16.77
CA ILE A 104 -4.92 3.46 -17.85
C ILE A 104 -4.65 4.68 -18.73
N PHE A 105 -4.41 5.85 -18.13
CA PHE A 105 -4.06 7.04 -18.91
C PHE A 105 -2.70 6.91 -19.59
N CYS A 106 -1.72 6.28 -18.96
CA CYS A 106 -0.36 6.12 -19.49
C CYS A 106 -0.36 5.28 -20.77
N SER A 107 -1.23 4.27 -20.84
CA SER A 107 -1.41 3.48 -22.07
C SER A 107 -2.00 4.28 -23.24
N LYS A 108 -2.68 5.40 -22.97
CA LYS A 108 -3.39 6.20 -23.99
C LYS A 108 -2.66 7.49 -24.36
N ILE A 109 -1.95 8.10 -23.41
CA ILE A 109 -1.33 9.43 -23.58
C ILE A 109 0.17 9.24 -23.82
N ASP A 110 0.67 9.79 -24.93
CA ASP A 110 2.10 9.82 -25.24
C ASP A 110 2.76 11.07 -24.63
N TYR A 111 3.01 11.02 -23.33
CA TYR A 111 3.70 12.12 -22.66
C TYR A 111 4.77 11.58 -21.71
N TYR A 112 6.03 11.79 -22.11
CA TYR A 112 7.21 11.23 -21.44
C TYR A 112 7.26 11.50 -19.93
N LEU A 113 7.02 12.74 -19.50
CA LEU A 113 7.04 13.08 -18.07
C LEU A 113 5.90 12.39 -17.30
N PHE A 114 4.74 12.22 -17.92
CA PHE A 114 3.63 11.50 -17.29
C PHE A 114 3.90 10.00 -17.18
N THR A 115 4.57 9.41 -18.17
CA THR A 115 5.05 8.02 -18.09
C THR A 115 6.04 7.84 -16.94
N LEU A 116 7.02 8.75 -16.80
CA LEU A 116 7.97 8.71 -15.69
C LEU A 116 7.29 8.89 -14.32
N PHE A 117 6.34 9.81 -14.22
CA PHE A 117 5.55 10.00 -13.01
C PHE A 117 4.73 8.76 -12.66
N THR A 118 4.09 8.14 -13.66
CA THR A 118 3.35 6.88 -13.48
C THR A 118 4.29 5.74 -13.07
N PHE A 119 5.50 5.69 -13.63
CA PHE A 119 6.51 4.72 -13.25
C PHE A 119 6.99 4.90 -11.81
N TRP A 120 7.23 6.15 -11.38
CA TRP A 120 7.53 6.45 -9.98
C TRP A 120 6.38 5.99 -9.06
N PHE A 121 5.14 6.23 -9.45
CA PHE A 121 3.96 5.81 -8.68
C PHE A 121 3.78 4.28 -8.66
N PHE A 122 4.19 3.59 -9.73
CA PHE A 122 4.24 2.12 -9.75
C PHE A 122 5.26 1.57 -8.75
N ILE A 123 6.45 2.16 -8.68
CA ILE A 123 7.45 1.81 -7.65
C ILE A 123 6.90 2.06 -6.25
N LEU A 124 6.18 3.17 -6.03
CA LEU A 124 5.49 3.43 -4.75
C LEU A 124 4.50 2.31 -4.44
N GLY A 125 3.70 1.90 -5.43
CA GLY A 125 2.78 0.77 -5.30
C GLY A 125 3.47 -0.54 -4.91
N LEU A 126 4.67 -0.82 -5.46
CA LEU A 126 5.49 -1.99 -5.11
C LEU A 126 6.01 -1.90 -3.67
N VAL A 127 6.53 -0.75 -3.26
CA VAL A 127 6.97 -0.52 -1.87
C VAL A 127 5.80 -0.69 -0.90
N ASN A 128 4.63 -0.18 -1.26
CA ASN A 128 3.43 -0.28 -0.45
C ASN A 128 2.92 -1.72 -0.29
N VAL A 129 3.21 -2.64 -1.23
CA VAL A 129 2.89 -4.07 -1.06
C VAL A 129 3.50 -4.60 0.23
N TYR A 130 4.77 -4.27 0.48
CA TYR A 130 5.48 -4.73 1.66
C TYR A 130 4.84 -4.20 2.94
N THR A 131 4.53 -2.90 3.00
CA THR A 131 3.94 -2.29 4.19
C THR A 131 2.50 -2.76 4.40
N PHE A 132 1.73 -2.95 3.34
CA PHE A 132 0.40 -3.55 3.37
C PHE A 132 0.39 -4.97 3.94
N ILE A 133 1.26 -5.86 3.42
CA ILE A 133 1.39 -7.24 3.94
C ILE A 133 1.82 -7.23 5.40
N ARG A 134 2.77 -6.37 5.77
CA ARG A 134 3.23 -6.26 7.16
C ARG A 134 2.10 -5.82 8.10
N ASN A 135 1.29 -4.84 7.70
CA ASN A 135 0.13 -4.42 8.49
C ASN A 135 -0.88 -5.56 8.69
N ILE A 136 -1.09 -6.40 7.68
CA ILE A 136 -1.95 -7.59 7.81
C ILE A 136 -1.36 -8.58 8.83
N ILE A 137 -0.06 -8.90 8.72
CA ILE A 137 0.62 -9.82 9.64
C ILE A 137 0.55 -9.29 11.08
N ASP A 138 0.86 -8.01 11.29
CA ASP A 138 0.83 -7.40 12.62
C ASP A 138 -0.58 -7.43 13.21
N GLN A 139 -1.62 -7.21 12.40
CA GLN A 139 -3.01 -7.33 12.84
C GLN A 139 -3.37 -8.78 13.23
N LEU A 140 -2.92 -9.77 12.44
CA LEU A 140 -3.13 -11.18 12.77
C LEU A 140 -2.43 -11.57 14.08
N MET A 141 -1.22 -11.06 14.31
CA MET A 141 -0.48 -11.25 15.56
C MET A 141 -1.22 -10.63 16.76
N LEU A 142 -1.79 -9.44 16.61
CA LEU A 142 -2.61 -8.82 17.65
C LEU A 142 -3.88 -9.63 17.95
N ASN A 143 -4.50 -10.23 16.93
CA ASN A 143 -5.66 -11.09 17.12
C ASN A 143 -5.29 -12.38 17.87
N MET A 144 -4.15 -12.99 17.56
CA MET A 144 -3.64 -14.14 18.32
C MET A 144 -3.33 -13.77 19.78
N GLU A 145 -2.74 -12.61 20.02
CA GLU A 145 -2.46 -12.13 21.38
C GLU A 145 -3.74 -11.85 22.17
N PHE A 146 -4.74 -11.24 21.54
CA PHE A 146 -6.06 -11.04 22.14
C PHE A 146 -6.66 -12.37 22.59
N ASN A 147 -6.71 -13.37 21.71
CA ASN A 147 -7.24 -14.70 22.05
C ASN A 147 -6.45 -15.33 23.21
N ARG A 148 -5.11 -15.24 23.19
CA ARG A 148 -4.25 -15.77 24.27
C ARG A 148 -4.54 -15.14 25.64
N VAL A 149 -4.82 -13.83 25.67
CA VAL A 149 -5.13 -13.13 26.92
C VAL A 149 -6.55 -13.46 27.40
N ASN A 150 -7.51 -13.53 26.47
CA ASN A 150 -8.90 -13.85 26.80
C ASN A 150 -9.06 -15.28 27.32
N ASP A 151 -8.33 -16.25 26.76
CA ASP A 151 -8.32 -17.65 27.21
C ASP A 151 -7.71 -17.83 28.62
N ARG A 152 -6.92 -16.85 29.11
CA ARG A 152 -6.28 -16.89 30.44
C ARG A 152 -7.09 -16.23 31.54
N ASN A 153 -8.09 -15.41 31.18
CA ASN A 153 -9.01 -14.75 32.10
C ASN A 153 -10.46 -15.04 31.65
N PRO A 154 -10.96 -16.27 31.85
CA PRO A 154 -12.33 -16.64 31.50
C PRO A 154 -13.38 -15.89 32.32
#